data_AF-A0A453N115-F1
#
_entry.id   AF-A0A453N115-F1
#
_cell.length_a   1.000
_cell.length_b   1.000
_cell.length_c   1.000
_cell.angle_alpha   90.00
_cell.angle_beta   90.00
_cell.angle_gamma   90.00
#
_symmetry.space_group_name_H-M   'P 1'
#
loop_
_entity.id
_entity.type
_entity.pdbx_description
1 polymer ?
#
loop_
_entity_poly.entity_id
_entity_poly.type
_entity_poly.pdbx_seq_one_letter_code
_entity_poly.pdbx_strand_id
1 'polypeptide(L)'
;MAAHRSGLEIDPSVSKVDAEDGLRKELATRRPLRITNKNLFDYIFIHSLEIAVEFHLPMQIHTGFGDRELGLRHCTPFHLRAVLEDKRFVKCQIVLLNASYPFSREGSYLASVYSQVYLDFGFAFPKLSVQGITSSLKELLERAPIKKVKYLSSEWLFLEKLNT
;
A
#
# COMPACT_ATOMS: atom_id res chain seq x y z
N MET A 1 7.20 -0.16 -1.97
CA MET A 1 8.20 0.52 -1.11
C MET A 1 7.92 0.39 0.39
N ALA A 2 6.67 0.50 0.88
CA ALA A 2 6.36 0.37 2.31
C ALA A 2 6.58 -1.05 2.88
N ALA A 3 5.97 -2.03 2.23
CA ALA A 3 6.08 -3.44 2.63
C ALA A 3 7.53 -3.95 2.74
N HIS A 4 8.45 -3.45 1.90
CA HIS A 4 9.85 -3.88 1.84
C HIS A 4 10.74 -3.44 3.01
N ARG A 5 10.29 -2.51 3.85
CA ARG A 5 11.16 -1.85 4.84
C ARG A 5 10.71 -2.12 6.27
N SER A 6 9.47 -1.74 6.57
CA SER A 6 8.91 -1.78 7.92
C SER A 6 7.63 -2.61 8.03
N GLY A 7 7.12 -3.13 6.90
CA GLY A 7 5.79 -3.73 6.82
C GLY A 7 4.69 -2.68 6.62
N LEU A 8 3.44 -3.15 6.63
CA LEU A 8 2.25 -2.31 6.43
C LEU A 8 1.53 -1.93 7.73
N GLU A 9 2.04 -2.35 8.89
CA GLU A 9 1.47 -2.01 10.19
C GLU A 9 1.91 -0.60 10.59
N ILE A 10 1.34 0.42 9.94
CA ILE A 10 1.73 1.82 10.13
C ILE A 10 1.09 2.37 11.41
N ASP A 11 1.88 3.03 12.26
CA ASP A 11 1.37 3.81 13.38
C ASP A 11 0.93 5.21 12.90
N PRO A 12 -0.39 5.52 12.87
CA PRO A 12 -0.87 6.84 12.46
C PRO A 12 -0.58 7.93 13.50
N SER A 13 -0.21 7.57 14.72
CA SER A 13 0.04 8.47 15.85
C SER A 13 1.52 8.76 16.12
N VAL A 14 2.41 8.24 15.26
CA VAL A 14 3.86 8.43 15.39
C VAL A 14 4.24 9.90 15.55
N SER A 15 5.03 10.20 16.58
CA SER A 15 5.41 11.58 16.88
C SER A 15 6.57 12.06 16.00
N LYS A 16 6.63 13.38 15.76
CA LYS A 16 7.77 14.01 15.06
C LYS A 16 9.10 13.76 15.81
N VAL A 17 9.05 13.74 17.14
CA VAL A 17 10.24 13.51 17.98
C VAL A 17 10.81 12.10 17.74
N ASP A 18 9.95 11.09 17.70
CA ASP A 18 10.35 9.70 17.44
C ASP A 18 10.89 9.53 16.02
N ALA A 19 10.30 10.21 15.04
CA ALA A 19 10.78 10.21 13.66
C ALA A 19 12.14 10.89 13.51
N GLU A 20 12.36 12.03 14.19
CA GLU A 20 13.64 12.74 14.22
C GLU A 20 14.75 11.91 14.88
N ASP A 21 14.45 11.23 15.99
CA ASP A 21 15.38 10.27 16.62
C ASP A 21 15.70 9.11 15.66
N GLY A 22 14.68 8.57 14.99
CA GLY A 22 14.86 7.57 13.93
C GLY A 22 15.77 8.04 12.81
N LEU A 23 15.60 9.28 12.33
CA LEU A 23 16.44 9.89 11.32
C LEU A 23 17.89 10.05 11.79
N ARG A 24 18.11 10.51 13.02
CA ARG A 24 19.47 10.64 13.59
C ARG A 24 20.18 9.28 13.63
N LYS A 25 19.49 8.22 14.04
CA LYS A 25 20.02 6.85 14.06
C LYS A 25 20.39 6.38 12.66
N GLU A 26 19.53 6.59 11.67
CA GLU A 26 19.79 6.22 10.28
C GLU A 26 21.00 6.97 9.71
N LEU A 27 21.11 8.28 9.98
CA LEU A 27 22.24 9.10 9.51
C LEU A 27 23.57 8.71 10.17
N ALA A 28 23.56 8.09 11.35
CA ALA A 28 24.75 7.58 12.01
C ALA A 28 25.27 6.25 11.42
N THR A 29 24.49 5.57 10.56
CA THR A 29 24.89 4.31 9.92
C THR A 29 25.75 4.52 8.67
N ARG A 30 26.47 3.47 8.25
CA ARG A 30 27.32 3.50 7.05
C ARG A 30 26.46 3.56 5.77
N ARG A 31 26.97 4.29 4.77
CA ARG A 31 26.34 4.41 3.44
C ARG A 31 26.39 3.06 2.68
N PRO A 32 25.42 2.79 1.79
CA PRO A 32 24.31 3.65 1.37
C PRO A 32 23.22 3.79 2.45
N LEU A 33 22.63 4.99 2.54
CA LEU A 33 21.55 5.26 3.50
C LEU A 33 20.31 4.47 3.09
N ARG A 34 19.81 3.59 3.96
CA ARG A 34 18.59 2.82 3.76
C ARG A 34 17.67 3.06 4.95
N ILE A 35 16.53 3.73 4.73
CA ILE A 35 15.54 3.95 5.79
C ILE A 35 14.99 2.59 6.22
N THR A 36 15.32 2.17 7.44
CA THR A 36 14.86 0.95 8.10
C THR A 36 14.13 1.23 9.42
N ASN A 37 14.35 2.40 10.01
CA ASN A 37 13.71 2.82 11.24
C ASN A 37 12.20 2.96 11.05
N LYS A 38 11.45 2.25 11.89
CA LYS A 38 9.98 2.16 11.84
C LYS A 38 9.31 3.52 12.03
N ASN A 39 9.72 4.28 13.04
CA ASN A 39 9.10 5.56 13.37
C ASN A 39 9.32 6.59 12.26
N LEU A 40 10.55 6.66 11.71
CA LEU A 40 10.83 7.50 10.56
C LEU A 40 10.00 7.10 9.34
N PHE A 41 9.90 5.78 9.07
CA PHE A 41 9.12 5.29 7.95
C PHE A 41 7.63 5.64 8.08
N ASP A 42 7.03 5.32 9.23
CA ASP A 42 5.61 5.58 9.49
C ASP A 42 5.30 7.07 9.37
N TYR A 43 6.18 7.91 9.91
CA TYR A 43 6.04 9.35 9.83
C TYR A 43 6.05 9.83 8.37
N ILE A 44 7.01 9.38 7.56
CA ILE A 44 7.05 9.71 6.13
C ILE A 44 5.78 9.22 5.42
N PHE A 45 5.32 8.01 5.75
CA PHE A 45 4.12 7.42 5.16
C PHE A 45 2.86 8.24 5.47
N ILE A 46 2.69 8.65 6.73
CA ILE A 46 1.56 9.48 7.18
C ILE A 46 1.60 10.87 6.54
N HIS A 47 2.77 11.52 6.51
CA HIS A 47 2.92 12.80 5.80
C HIS A 47 2.64 12.69 4.30
N SER A 48 3.04 11.57 3.69
CA SER A 48 2.72 11.31 2.27
C SER A 48 1.21 11.17 2.04
N LEU A 49 0.48 10.55 2.97
CA LEU A 49 -0.99 10.48 2.91
C LEU A 49 -1.65 11.85 3.10
N GLU A 50 -1.14 12.67 4.01
CA GLU A 50 -1.65 14.04 4.23
C GLU A 50 -1.52 14.87 2.94
N ILE A 51 -0.36 14.80 2.28
CA ILE A 51 -0.13 15.41 0.96
C ILE A 51 -1.07 14.81 -0.09
N ALA A 52 -1.24 13.48 -0.12
CA ALA A 52 -2.12 12.82 -1.07
C ALA A 52 -3.58 13.30 -0.92
N VAL A 53 -4.06 13.50 0.31
CA VAL A 53 -5.38 14.08 0.59
C VAL A 53 -5.45 15.54 0.11
N GLU A 54 -4.47 16.36 0.44
CA GLU A 54 -4.44 17.79 0.08
C GLU A 54 -4.49 18.00 -1.44
N PHE A 55 -3.68 17.24 -2.17
CA PHE A 55 -3.54 17.37 -3.63
C PHE A 55 -4.46 16.42 -4.41
N HIS A 56 -5.35 15.69 -3.74
CA HIS A 56 -6.27 14.72 -4.35
C HIS A 56 -5.52 13.68 -5.20
N LEU A 57 -4.34 13.27 -4.74
CA LEU A 57 -3.51 12.28 -5.40
C LEU A 57 -3.83 10.88 -4.85
N PRO A 58 -3.85 9.86 -5.72
CA PRO A 58 -3.97 8.48 -5.29
C PRO A 58 -2.64 8.00 -4.70
N MET A 59 -2.72 7.29 -3.58
CA MET A 59 -1.57 6.64 -2.95
C MET A 59 -1.54 5.16 -3.28
N GLN A 60 -0.52 4.76 -4.03
CA GLN A 60 -0.27 3.37 -4.36
C GLN A 60 0.51 2.68 -3.24
N ILE A 61 -0.03 1.57 -2.73
CA ILE A 61 0.58 0.80 -1.65
C ILE A 61 0.87 -0.61 -2.18
N HIS A 62 2.15 -0.96 -2.17
CA HIS A 62 2.58 -2.32 -2.47
C HIS A 62 2.08 -3.28 -1.38
N THR A 63 1.32 -4.30 -1.78
CA THR A 63 0.79 -5.35 -0.90
C THR A 63 1.15 -6.72 -1.45
N GLY A 64 1.24 -7.72 -0.58
CA GLY A 64 1.52 -9.08 -0.99
C GLY A 64 2.97 -9.31 -1.40
N PHE A 65 3.17 -10.08 -2.47
CA PHE A 65 4.47 -10.63 -2.86
C PHE A 65 5.41 -9.60 -3.51
N GLY A 66 6.71 -9.83 -3.31
CA GLY A 66 7.81 -9.02 -3.85
C GLY A 66 9.14 -9.76 -3.69
N ASP A 67 10.25 -9.02 -3.73
CA ASP A 67 11.61 -9.58 -3.68
C ASP A 67 11.91 -10.38 -2.41
N ARG A 68 12.98 -11.19 -2.44
CA ARG A 68 13.37 -12.13 -1.36
C ARG A 68 13.54 -11.49 0.03
N GLU A 69 13.85 -10.20 0.09
CA GLU A 69 14.00 -9.45 1.35
C GLU A 69 12.64 -9.07 1.98
N LEU A 70 11.54 -9.27 1.27
CA LEU A 70 10.21 -8.94 1.72
C LEU A 70 9.70 -9.98 2.72
N GLY A 71 9.51 -9.56 3.97
CA GLY A 71 8.79 -10.36 4.96
C GLY A 71 7.31 -10.43 4.61
N LEU A 72 6.89 -11.41 3.80
CA LEU A 72 5.52 -11.54 3.28
C LEU A 72 4.44 -11.42 4.37
N ARG A 73 4.72 -11.94 5.58
CA ARG A 73 3.85 -11.84 6.77
C ARG A 73 3.46 -10.40 7.14
N HIS A 74 4.30 -9.43 6.80
CA HIS A 74 4.13 -8.01 7.11
C HIS A 74 3.51 -7.22 5.95
N CYS A 75 3.11 -7.91 4.88
CA CYS A 75 2.62 -7.33 3.63
C CYS A 75 1.13 -7.57 3.41
N THR A 76 0.44 -8.14 4.41
CA THR A 76 -1.02 -8.23 4.40
C THR A 76 -1.61 -6.81 4.39
N PRO A 77 -2.60 -6.54 3.52
CA PRO A 77 -3.28 -5.25 3.50
C PRO A 77 -4.10 -5.00 4.78
N PHE A 78 -4.44 -6.01 5.59
CA PHE A 78 -5.16 -5.80 6.85
C PHE A 78 -4.38 -4.98 7.88
N HIS A 79 -3.05 -4.96 7.79
CA HIS A 79 -2.25 -4.08 8.63
C HIS A 79 -2.53 -2.58 8.41
N LEU A 80 -3.12 -2.20 7.26
CA LEU A 80 -3.49 -0.82 6.98
C LEU A 80 -4.76 -0.36 7.72
N ARG A 81 -5.43 -1.24 8.47
CA ARG A 81 -6.71 -0.92 9.10
C ARG A 81 -6.66 0.34 9.98
N ALA A 82 -5.60 0.52 10.77
CA ALA A 82 -5.44 1.73 11.59
C ALA A 82 -5.40 3.01 10.75
N VAL A 83 -4.76 2.97 9.58
CA VAL A 83 -4.73 4.08 8.61
C VAL A 83 -6.10 4.28 7.95
N LEU A 84 -6.78 3.19 7.58
CA LEU A 84 -8.08 3.26 6.91
C LEU A 84 -9.22 3.77 7.82
N GLU A 85 -9.10 3.50 9.12
CA GLU A 85 -10.04 3.96 10.16
C GLU A 85 -9.71 5.39 10.67
N ASP A 86 -8.54 5.95 10.31
CA ASP A 86 -8.20 7.33 10.62
C ASP A 86 -9.00 8.31 9.73
N LYS A 87 -9.73 9.21 10.40
CA LYS A 87 -10.61 10.19 9.76
C LYS A 87 -9.88 11.14 8.81
N ARG A 88 -8.57 11.38 9.02
CA ARG A 88 -7.73 12.20 8.15
C ARG A 88 -7.68 11.67 6.71
N PHE A 89 -7.75 10.35 6.55
CA PHE A 89 -7.47 9.67 5.27
C PHE A 89 -8.70 9.11 4.57
N VAL A 90 -9.92 9.39 5.06
CA VAL A 90 -11.18 8.92 4.47
C VAL A 90 -11.36 9.39 3.01
N LYS A 91 -10.78 10.53 2.63
CA LYS A 91 -10.82 11.05 1.26
C LYS A 91 -9.65 10.61 0.38
N CYS A 92 -8.64 9.95 0.94
CA CYS A 92 -7.46 9.52 0.18
C CYS A 92 -7.78 8.33 -0.70
N GLN A 93 -7.56 8.41 -2.01
CA GLN A 93 -7.67 7.23 -2.88
C GLN A 93 -6.48 6.30 -2.64
N ILE A 94 -6.69 5.17 -1.98
CA ILE A 94 -5.66 4.19 -1.67
C ILE A 94 -5.79 3.01 -2.65
N VAL A 95 -4.72 2.76 -3.42
CA VAL A 95 -4.67 1.67 -4.40
C VAL A 95 -3.73 0.57 -3.90
N LEU A 96 -4.27 -0.61 -3.60
CA LEU A 96 -3.47 -1.77 -3.21
C LEU A 96 -2.94 -2.47 -4.47
N LEU A 97 -1.62 -2.54 -4.60
CA LEU A 97 -0.96 -3.09 -5.78
C LEU A 97 -0.83 -4.62 -5.72
N ASN A 98 -0.58 -5.22 -6.88
CA ASN A 98 -0.23 -6.64 -7.08
C ASN A 98 -1.35 -7.63 -6.73
N ALA A 99 -2.60 -7.24 -6.92
CA ALA A 99 -3.79 -7.99 -6.51
C ALA A 99 -3.77 -8.32 -5.01
N SER A 100 -2.93 -7.65 -4.21
CA SER A 100 -2.55 -8.07 -2.87
C SER A 100 -2.07 -9.52 -2.75
N TYR A 101 -1.72 -10.21 -3.84
CA TYR A 101 -1.42 -11.64 -3.84
C TYR A 101 -0.29 -12.01 -2.87
N PRO A 102 -0.43 -13.04 -2.01
CA PRO A 102 -1.50 -14.04 -1.97
C PRO A 102 -2.73 -13.65 -1.12
N PHE A 103 -2.82 -12.40 -0.69
CA PHE A 103 -3.87 -11.84 0.15
C PHE A 103 -5.03 -11.21 -0.66
N SER A 104 -5.33 -11.70 -1.87
CA SER A 104 -6.33 -11.08 -2.75
C SER A 104 -7.72 -10.99 -2.11
N ARG A 105 -8.12 -11.99 -1.33
CA ARG A 105 -9.36 -11.95 -0.53
C ARG A 105 -9.38 -10.82 0.50
N GLU A 106 -8.25 -10.53 1.14
CA GLU A 106 -8.14 -9.46 2.13
C GLU A 106 -8.26 -8.09 1.46
N GLY A 107 -7.58 -7.90 0.33
CA GLY A 107 -7.74 -6.70 -0.50
C GLY A 107 -9.18 -6.52 -0.98
N SER A 108 -9.80 -7.61 -1.47
CA SER A 108 -11.21 -7.65 -1.89
C SER A 108 -12.16 -7.23 -0.76
N TYR A 109 -11.95 -7.75 0.44
CA TYR A 109 -12.70 -7.38 1.63
C TYR A 109 -12.54 -5.89 1.95
N LEU A 110 -11.31 -5.38 2.03
CA LEU A 110 -11.08 -3.96 2.35
C LEU A 110 -11.72 -3.03 1.31
N ALA A 111 -11.61 -3.34 0.01
CA ALA A 111 -12.25 -2.55 -1.04
C ALA A 111 -13.78 -2.54 -0.95
N SER A 112 -14.38 -3.61 -0.41
CA SER A 112 -15.82 -3.71 -0.17
C SER A 112 -16.30 -2.90 1.03
N VAL A 113 -15.45 -2.72 2.04
CA VAL A 113 -15.80 -2.05 3.31
C VAL A 113 -15.43 -0.56 3.28
N TYR A 114 -14.24 -0.24 2.78
CA TYR A 114 -13.66 1.09 2.82
C TYR A 114 -13.85 1.78 1.48
N SER A 115 -14.61 2.88 1.45
CA SER A 115 -14.93 3.62 0.22
C SER A 115 -13.67 4.07 -0.52
N GLN A 116 -12.60 4.34 0.23
CA GLN A 116 -11.35 4.90 -0.26
C GLN A 116 -10.32 3.86 -0.75
N VAL A 117 -10.62 2.56 -0.63
CA VAL A 117 -9.73 1.47 -1.07
C VAL A 117 -10.10 0.97 -2.47
N TYR A 118 -9.06 0.81 -3.30
CA TYR A 118 -9.05 0.32 -4.68
C TYR A 118 -8.00 -0.78 -4.84
N LEU A 119 -8.14 -1.60 -5.88
CA LEU A 119 -7.29 -2.75 -6.14
C LEU A 119 -6.66 -2.61 -7.53
N ASP A 120 -5.36 -2.84 -7.63
CA ASP A 120 -4.65 -3.02 -8.89
C ASP A 120 -4.17 -4.48 -9.02
N PHE A 121 -4.19 -5.03 -10.22
CA PHE A 121 -3.66 -6.36 -10.52
C PHE A 121 -2.60 -6.40 -11.64
N GLY A 122 -2.26 -5.27 -12.26
CA GLY A 122 -1.48 -5.27 -13.50
C GLY A 122 -0.04 -5.76 -13.34
N PHE A 123 0.63 -5.43 -12.24
CA PHE A 123 2.00 -5.92 -11.99
C PHE A 123 2.07 -7.40 -11.56
N ALA A 124 1.01 -7.91 -10.92
CA ALA A 124 1.03 -9.29 -10.42
C ALA A 124 0.93 -10.32 -11.54
N PHE A 125 0.09 -10.05 -12.54
CA PHE A 125 -0.32 -11.08 -13.50
C PHE A 125 0.83 -11.64 -14.35
N PRO A 126 1.80 -10.85 -14.84
CA PRO A 126 2.95 -11.40 -15.56
C PRO A 126 3.81 -12.37 -14.73
N LYS A 127 3.68 -12.38 -13.40
CA LYS A 127 4.44 -13.22 -12.48
C LYS A 127 3.68 -14.44 -11.97
N LEU A 128 2.41 -14.59 -12.38
CA LEU A 128 1.54 -15.69 -11.97
C LEU A 128 1.28 -16.64 -13.15
N SER A 129 0.98 -17.90 -12.84
CA SER A 129 0.43 -18.82 -13.85
C SER A 129 -0.96 -18.38 -14.27
N VAL A 130 -1.46 -18.88 -15.41
CA VAL A 130 -2.85 -18.64 -15.87
C VAL A 130 -3.87 -19.00 -14.78
N GLN A 131 -3.63 -20.09 -14.06
CA GLN A 131 -4.46 -20.48 -12.93
C GLN A 131 -4.38 -19.46 -11.78
N GLY A 132 -3.18 -18.98 -11.43
CA GLY A 132 -2.97 -17.96 -10.40
C GLY A 132 -3.61 -16.62 -10.75
N ILE A 133 -3.52 -16.20 -12.01
CA ILE A 133 -4.23 -15.02 -12.53
C ILE A 133 -5.74 -15.20 -12.34
N THR A 134 -6.27 -16.33 -12.81
CA THR A 134 -7.72 -16.62 -12.78
C THR A 134 -8.25 -16.69 -11.35
N SER A 135 -7.54 -17.37 -10.44
CA SER A 135 -7.97 -17.48 -9.04
C SER A 135 -7.89 -16.14 -8.33
N SER A 136 -6.81 -15.38 -8.50
CA SER A 136 -6.65 -14.07 -7.86
C SER A 136 -7.71 -13.09 -8.36
N LEU A 137 -8.01 -13.08 -9.66
CA LEU A 137 -9.06 -12.23 -10.22
C LEU A 137 -10.44 -12.59 -9.66
N LYS A 138 -10.76 -13.90 -9.52
CA LYS A 138 -11.99 -14.36 -8.89
C LYS A 138 -12.10 -13.88 -7.44
N GLU A 139 -11.02 -14.00 -6.66
CA GLU A 139 -10.96 -13.53 -5.27
C GLU A 139 -11.14 -12.00 -5.17
N LEU A 140 -10.52 -11.23 -6.05
CA LEU A 140 -10.70 -9.77 -6.11
C LEU A 140 -12.17 -9.40 -6.39
N LEU A 141 -12.80 -10.09 -7.35
CA LEU A 141 -14.17 -9.80 -7.78
C LEU A 141 -15.25 -10.42 -6.88
N GLU A 142 -14.87 -11.27 -5.93
CA GLU A 142 -15.80 -11.94 -5.01
C GLU A 142 -16.56 -10.93 -4.12
N ARG A 143 -15.89 -9.84 -3.72
CA ARG A 143 -16.49 -8.81 -2.84
C ARG A 143 -16.25 -7.38 -3.30
N ALA A 144 -15.12 -7.10 -3.97
CA ALA A 144 -14.83 -5.74 -4.36
C ALA A 144 -15.82 -5.27 -5.44
N PRO A 145 -16.38 -4.05 -5.33
CA PRO A 145 -17.11 -3.45 -6.43
C PRO A 145 -16.24 -3.39 -7.68
N ILE A 146 -16.75 -3.86 -8.83
CA ILE A 146 -15.99 -3.96 -10.10
C ILE A 146 -15.29 -2.63 -10.45
N LYS A 147 -15.97 -1.49 -10.21
CA LYS A 147 -15.43 -0.14 -10.47
C LYS A 147 -14.15 0.20 -9.70
N LYS A 148 -13.86 -0.52 -8.62
CA LYS A 148 -12.68 -0.33 -7.76
C LYS A 148 -11.51 -1.25 -8.11
N VAL A 149 -11.72 -2.20 -9.02
CA VAL A 149 -10.68 -3.11 -9.50
C VAL A 149 -10.13 -2.53 -10.81
N LYS A 150 -8.82 -2.25 -10.84
CA LYS A 150 -8.12 -1.54 -11.92
C LYS A 150 -6.99 -2.39 -12.46
N TYR A 151 -6.67 -2.18 -13.73
CA TYR A 151 -5.44 -2.67 -14.35
C TYR A 151 -4.49 -1.48 -14.51
N LEU A 152 -3.39 -1.47 -13.77
CA LEU A 152 -2.30 -0.53 -13.93
C LEU A 152 -1.11 -1.28 -14.54
N SER A 153 -0.77 -0.96 -15.79
CA SER A 153 0.49 -1.43 -16.38
C SER A 153 1.66 -0.89 -15.56
N SER A 154 2.75 -1.64 -15.48
CA SER A 154 3.94 -1.31 -14.69
C SER A 154 4.71 -0.05 -15.15
N GLU A 155 4.19 0.68 -16.14
CA GLU A 155 4.70 1.97 -16.55
C GLU A 155 4.11 3.03 -15.62
N TRP A 156 4.99 3.70 -14.88
CA TRP A 156 4.70 4.79 -13.96
C TRP A 156 3.66 5.76 -14.51
N LEU A 157 2.39 5.56 -14.16
CA LEU A 157 1.34 6.52 -14.48
C LEU A 157 0.95 7.28 -13.22
N PHE A 158 1.41 8.54 -13.16
CA PHE A 158 0.64 9.63 -12.57
C PHE A 158 -0.80 9.48 -13.07
N LEU A 159 -1.73 9.23 -12.15
CA LEU A 159 -3.12 9.00 -12.49
C LEU A 159 -3.70 10.28 -13.10
N GLU A 160 -3.83 10.28 -14.42
CA GLU A 160 -4.66 11.21 -15.15
C GLU A 160 -6.08 11.12 -14.55
N LYS A 161 -6.63 12.28 -14.20
CA LYS A 161 -7.86 12.47 -13.42
C LYS A 161 -8.91 11.44 -13.82
N LEU A 162 -9.19 10.48 -12.93
CA LEU A 162 -10.29 9.53 -13.07
C LEU A 162 -11.63 10.24 -12.85
N ASN A 163 -12.05 11.03 -13.83
CA ASN A 163 -13.39 11.58 -13.99
C ASN A 163 -13.94 11.17 -15.37
N THR A 164 -14.53 9.97 -15.43
CA THR A 164 -15.76 9.64 -16.17
C THR A 164 -16.46 8.51 -15.44
#